data_AF-A0A7H8KWZ6-F1
#
_entry.id   AF-A0A7H8KWZ6-F1
#
_cell.length_a   1.000
_cell.length_b   1.000
_cell.length_c   1.000
_cell.angle_alpha   90.00
_cell.angle_beta   90.00
_cell.angle_gamma   90.00
#
_symmetry.space_group_name_H-M   'P 1'
#
loop_
_entity.id
_entity.type
_entity.pdbx_description
1 polymer ?
#
loop_
_entity_poly.entity_id
_entity_poly.type
_entity_poly.pdbx_seq_one_letter_code
_entity_poly.pdbx_strand_id
1 'polypeptide(L)'
;MSTPRPAVPADAEELVELRTLMFEAMHGEARPGPWQRTAADLLVRRLAEPERTLQAYVVDDPERPGRLLGCAVGTLERRLPAPGHPDGLFGFVFGICTRPERRGRGHARACTEALLAWFDARGATRVDLHATEDGQALYRSLGFQEHSTPLSRQRPPAG
;
A
#
# COMPACT_ATOMS: atom_id res chain seq x y z
N MET A 1 -7.06 3.76 -20.33
CA MET A 1 -6.77 3.09 -19.05
C MET A 1 -7.27 3.99 -17.94
N SER A 2 -7.90 3.46 -16.90
CA SER A 2 -8.29 4.28 -15.73
C SER A 2 -7.03 4.76 -15.01
N THR A 3 -6.87 6.08 -14.91
CA THR A 3 -5.73 6.75 -14.28
C THR A 3 -5.85 6.66 -12.75
N PRO A 4 -4.76 6.38 -12.01
CA PRO A 4 -4.80 6.38 -10.56
C PRO A 4 -5.03 7.80 -10.02
N ARG A 5 -5.82 7.91 -8.95
CA ARG A 5 -6.02 9.15 -8.19
C ARG A 5 -5.60 8.97 -6.73
N PRO A 6 -5.22 10.03 -6.01
CA PRO A 6 -5.01 9.94 -4.57
C PRO A 6 -6.32 9.53 -3.88
N ALA A 7 -6.20 8.64 -2.88
CA ALA A 7 -7.33 8.23 -2.08
C ALA A 7 -7.79 9.35 -1.13
N VAL A 8 -9.09 9.42 -0.93
CA VAL A 8 -9.77 10.29 0.02
C VAL A 8 -10.34 9.47 1.19
N PRO A 9 -10.70 10.09 2.33
CA PRO A 9 -11.28 9.36 3.47
C PRO A 9 -12.49 8.48 3.10
N ALA A 10 -13.30 8.89 2.13
CA ALA A 10 -14.45 8.13 1.66
C ALA A 10 -14.09 6.80 0.96
N ASP A 11 -12.84 6.63 0.51
CA ASP A 11 -12.36 5.37 -0.10
C ASP A 11 -12.02 4.29 0.95
N ALA A 12 -12.10 4.61 2.25
CA ALA A 12 -11.60 3.74 3.31
C ALA A 12 -12.23 2.34 3.32
N GLU A 13 -13.54 2.24 3.11
CA GLU A 13 -14.24 0.95 3.10
C GLU A 13 -13.78 0.08 1.92
N GLU A 14 -13.68 0.65 0.71
CA GLU A 14 -13.21 -0.08 -0.47
C GLU A 14 -11.71 -0.46 -0.40
N LEU A 15 -10.90 0.36 0.26
CA LEU A 15 -9.51 0.02 0.57
C LEU A 15 -9.41 -1.16 1.53
N VAL A 16 -10.31 -1.26 2.52
CA VAL A 16 -10.42 -2.42 3.41
C VAL A 16 -10.90 -3.65 2.64
N GLU A 17 -11.86 -3.51 1.72
CA GLU A 17 -12.31 -4.60 0.88
C GLU A 17 -11.18 -5.15 0.00
N LEU A 18 -10.42 -4.26 -0.67
CA LEU A 18 -9.22 -4.63 -1.42
C LEU A 18 -8.18 -5.35 -0.54
N ARG A 19 -8.02 -4.91 0.71
CA ARG A 19 -7.12 -5.53 1.68
C ARG A 19 -7.62 -6.92 2.12
N THR A 20 -8.92 -7.11 2.26
CA THR A 20 -9.53 -8.42 2.53
C THR A 20 -9.24 -9.38 1.38
N LEU A 21 -9.46 -8.97 0.13
CA LEU A 21 -9.15 -9.76 -1.07
C LEU A 21 -7.66 -10.12 -1.15
N MET A 22 -6.78 -9.20 -0.76
CA MET A 22 -5.33 -9.46 -0.71
C MET A 22 -5.00 -10.56 0.29
N PHE A 23 -5.53 -10.48 1.53
CA PHE A 23 -5.28 -11.51 2.54
C PHE A 23 -5.90 -12.85 2.19
N GLU A 24 -7.10 -12.86 1.62
CA GLU A 24 -7.73 -14.09 1.12
C GLU A 24 -6.87 -14.75 0.04
N ALA A 25 -6.36 -13.99 -0.92
CA ALA A 25 -5.46 -14.53 -1.94
C ALA A 25 -4.14 -15.06 -1.35
N MET A 26 -3.63 -14.47 -0.26
CA MET A 26 -2.39 -14.91 0.39
C MET A 26 -2.57 -16.12 1.32
N HIS A 27 -3.75 -16.29 1.91
CA HIS A 27 -4.01 -17.32 2.93
C HIS A 27 -4.97 -18.42 2.47
N GLY A 28 -5.61 -18.27 1.32
CA GLY A 28 -6.59 -19.21 0.78
C GLY A 28 -7.99 -19.11 1.42
N GLU A 29 -8.19 -18.22 2.39
CA GLU A 29 -9.47 -18.04 3.08
C GLU A 29 -9.69 -16.59 3.53
N ALA A 30 -10.94 -16.15 3.51
CA ALA A 30 -11.32 -14.88 4.11
C ALA A 30 -11.27 -14.99 5.64
N ARG A 31 -10.67 -13.98 6.30
CA ARG A 31 -10.58 -13.91 7.76
C ARG A 31 -11.32 -12.68 8.29
N PRO A 32 -12.65 -12.77 8.47
CA PRO A 32 -13.43 -11.69 9.06
C PRO A 32 -13.02 -11.43 10.52
N GLY A 33 -13.10 -10.18 10.97
CA GLY A 33 -12.78 -9.84 12.35
C GLY A 33 -12.95 -8.36 12.69
N PRO A 34 -12.48 -7.92 13.87
CA PRO A 34 -12.51 -6.51 14.25
C PRO A 34 -11.57 -5.65 13.41
N TRP A 35 -10.56 -6.25 12.77
CA TRP A 35 -9.50 -5.53 12.06
C TRP A 35 -10.02 -4.73 10.86
N GLN A 36 -11.08 -5.18 10.17
CA GLN A 36 -11.68 -4.44 9.05
C GLN A 36 -12.15 -3.05 9.50
N ARG A 37 -12.92 -3.00 10.59
CA ARG A 37 -13.41 -1.75 11.16
C ARG A 37 -12.26 -0.88 11.65
N THR A 38 -11.31 -1.46 12.38
CA THR A 38 -10.12 -0.73 12.86
C THR A 38 -9.29 -0.16 11.70
N ALA A 39 -9.15 -0.90 10.59
CA ALA A 39 -8.46 -0.44 9.41
C ALA A 39 -9.21 0.70 8.69
N ALA A 40 -10.55 0.60 8.57
CA ALA A 40 -11.37 1.66 7.98
C ALA A 40 -11.26 2.95 8.79
N ASP A 41 -11.41 2.87 10.12
CA ASP A 41 -11.29 4.02 11.02
C ASP A 41 -9.90 4.66 10.94
N LEU A 42 -8.84 3.84 10.84
CA LEU A 42 -7.47 4.33 10.65
C LEU A 42 -7.32 5.05 9.30
N LEU A 43 -7.81 4.46 8.22
CA LEU A 43 -7.73 5.05 6.88
C LEU A 43 -8.48 6.38 6.81
N VAL A 44 -9.70 6.45 7.34
CA VAL A 44 -10.49 7.70 7.41
C VAL A 44 -9.68 8.80 8.09
N ARG A 45 -9.11 8.52 9.28
CA ARG A 45 -8.32 9.51 10.03
C ARG A 45 -7.05 9.90 9.29
N ARG A 46 -6.23 8.94 8.88
CA ARG A 46 -4.90 9.19 8.30
C ARG A 46 -4.98 9.83 6.92
N LEU A 47 -5.99 9.50 6.12
CA LEU A 47 -6.25 10.16 4.83
C LEU A 47 -6.91 11.54 4.99
N ALA A 48 -7.28 11.97 6.19
CA ALA A 48 -7.76 13.33 6.45
C ALA A 48 -6.66 14.26 6.99
N GLU A 49 -5.50 13.72 7.38
CA GLU A 49 -4.39 14.50 7.91
C GLU A 49 -3.86 15.49 6.85
N PRO A 50 -3.62 16.78 7.22
CA PRO A 50 -3.00 17.75 6.32
C PRO A 50 -1.58 17.32 5.92
N GLU A 51 -0.81 16.85 6.89
CA GLU A 51 0.54 16.32 6.70
C GLU A 51 0.50 14.79 6.70
N ARG A 52 0.15 14.24 5.54
CA ARG A 52 -0.03 12.79 5.40
C ARG A 52 1.28 12.03 5.56
N THR A 53 1.30 11.16 6.57
CA THR A 53 2.30 10.08 6.70
C THR A 53 1.76 8.74 6.22
N LEU A 54 0.51 8.67 5.76
CA LEU A 54 -0.07 7.54 5.04
C LEU A 54 -0.72 8.06 3.76
N GLN A 55 -0.45 7.39 2.64
CA GLN A 55 -1.06 7.69 1.35
C GLN A 55 -1.53 6.41 0.68
N ALA A 56 -2.62 6.53 -0.06
CA ALA A 56 -3.01 5.51 -1.01
C ALA A 56 -3.28 6.15 -2.38
N TYR A 57 -3.04 5.39 -3.43
CA TYR A 57 -3.52 5.67 -4.78
C TYR A 57 -4.46 4.56 -5.20
N VAL A 58 -5.57 4.95 -5.83
CA VAL A 58 -6.67 4.07 -6.19
C VAL A 58 -7.05 4.26 -7.66
N VAL A 59 -7.58 3.20 -8.26
CA VAL A 59 -8.19 3.25 -9.59
C VAL A 59 -9.68 2.99 -9.44
N ASP A 60 -10.51 3.93 -9.88
CA ASP A 60 -11.97 3.77 -9.88
C ASP A 60 -12.45 2.73 -10.90
N ASP A 61 -13.56 2.09 -10.57
CA ASP A 61 -14.35 1.31 -11.52
C ASP A 61 -15.22 2.25 -12.37
N PRO A 62 -14.94 2.42 -13.67
CA PRO A 62 -15.73 3.31 -14.51
C PRO A 62 -17.17 2.83 -14.69
N GLU A 63 -17.45 1.55 -14.42
CA GLU A 63 -18.77 0.94 -14.56
C GLU A 63 -19.58 1.00 -13.26
N ARG A 64 -18.93 1.26 -12.11
CA ARG A 64 -19.55 1.20 -10.78
C ARG A 64 -19.03 2.33 -9.89
N PRO A 65 -19.73 3.48 -9.85
CA PRO A 65 -19.36 4.60 -9.00
C PRO A 65 -19.14 4.18 -7.55
N GLY A 66 -18.05 4.65 -6.95
CA GLY A 66 -17.68 4.33 -5.57
C GLY A 66 -16.95 3.00 -5.38
N ARG A 67 -16.81 2.17 -6.42
CA ARG A 67 -16.04 0.92 -6.35
C ARG A 67 -14.62 1.14 -6.86
N LEU A 68 -13.64 0.48 -6.22
CA LEU A 68 -12.24 0.55 -6.63
C LEU A 68 -11.78 -0.72 -7.36
N LEU A 69 -11.03 -0.59 -8.45
CA LEU A 69 -10.45 -1.73 -9.17
C LEU A 69 -9.12 -2.19 -8.59
N GLY A 70 -8.38 -1.27 -7.99
CA GLY A 70 -7.10 -1.57 -7.38
C GLY A 70 -6.54 -0.38 -6.62
N CYS A 71 -5.53 -0.66 -5.80
CA CYS A 71 -4.86 0.33 -4.98
C CYS A 71 -3.39 -0.03 -4.74
N ALA A 72 -2.65 0.96 -4.26
CA ALA A 72 -1.39 0.79 -3.54
C ALA A 72 -1.42 1.73 -2.32
N VAL A 73 -0.99 1.25 -1.15
CA VAL A 73 -0.94 2.03 0.09
C VAL A 73 0.51 2.14 0.54
N GLY A 74 0.87 3.26 1.16
CA GLY A 74 2.19 3.43 1.72
C GLY A 74 2.18 4.31 2.96
N THR A 75 3.17 4.11 3.81
CA THR A 75 3.46 4.97 4.95
C THR A 75 4.82 5.62 4.78
N LEU A 76 4.93 6.86 5.21
CA LEU A 76 6.19 7.58 5.35
C LEU A 76 6.55 7.66 6.84
N GLU A 77 7.77 7.28 7.16
CA GLU A 77 8.33 7.30 8.51
C GLU A 77 9.57 8.20 8.54
N ARG A 78 9.75 8.93 9.65
CA ARG A 78 11.00 9.63 9.96
C ARG A 78 11.78 8.84 11.00
N ARG A 79 12.94 8.35 10.59
CA ARG A 79 13.94 7.65 11.40
C ARG A 79 15.09 8.61 11.75
N LEU A 80 16.05 8.12 12.53
CA LEU A 80 17.31 8.84 12.73
C LEU A 80 18.03 9.02 11.38
N PRO A 81 18.51 10.24 11.07
CA PRO A 81 19.41 10.48 9.95
C PRO A 81 20.62 9.55 9.93
N ALA A 82 21.07 9.20 8.74
CA ALA A 82 22.26 8.39 8.52
C ALA A 82 23.00 8.85 7.25
N PRO A 83 24.28 8.48 7.07
CA PRO A 83 24.95 8.63 5.78
C PRO A 83 24.10 8.02 4.65
N GLY A 84 23.82 8.80 3.60
CA GLY A 84 22.92 8.41 2.50
C GLY A 84 21.44 8.71 2.74
N HIS A 85 21.03 8.98 3.97
CA HIS A 85 19.64 9.27 4.37
C HIS A 85 19.58 10.47 5.34
N PRO A 86 20.00 11.68 4.91
CA PRO A 86 20.25 12.81 5.80
C PRO A 86 19.01 13.35 6.53
N ASP A 87 17.81 13.20 5.94
CA ASP A 87 16.55 13.61 6.56
C ASP A 87 15.85 12.48 7.32
N GLY A 88 16.40 11.26 7.22
CA GLY A 88 15.85 10.07 7.85
C GLY A 88 14.45 9.70 7.33
N LEU A 89 14.08 10.08 6.10
CA LEU A 89 12.75 9.80 5.55
C LEU A 89 12.73 8.50 4.74
N PHE A 90 11.87 7.56 5.18
CA PHE A 90 11.73 6.22 4.63
C PHE A 90 10.27 5.92 4.28
N GLY A 91 10.03 5.44 3.08
CA GLY A 91 8.73 4.93 2.65
C GLY A 91 8.60 3.44 2.89
N PHE A 92 7.38 2.97 3.11
CA PHE A 92 7.04 1.56 3.09
C PHE A 92 5.76 1.35 2.29
N VAL A 93 5.80 0.54 1.23
CA VAL A 93 4.65 0.20 0.39
C VAL A 93 4.03 -1.10 0.89
N PHE A 94 2.71 -1.12 1.02
CA PHE A 94 1.92 -2.29 1.41
C PHE A 94 0.50 -2.24 0.85
N GLY A 95 -0.25 -3.33 0.99
CA GLY A 95 -1.66 -3.34 0.61
C GLY A 95 -1.90 -3.12 -0.88
N ILE A 96 -0.95 -3.49 -1.75
CA ILE A 96 -1.15 -3.45 -3.20
C ILE A 96 -2.16 -4.53 -3.56
N CYS A 97 -3.24 -4.15 -4.20
CA CYS A 97 -4.24 -5.11 -4.66
C CYS A 97 -4.87 -4.64 -5.96
N THR A 98 -5.20 -5.59 -6.83
CA THR A 98 -6.08 -5.37 -7.98
C THR A 98 -7.10 -6.49 -7.96
N ARG A 99 -8.37 -6.12 -8.09
CA ARG A 99 -9.47 -7.08 -8.09
C ARG A 99 -9.23 -8.16 -9.16
N PRO A 100 -9.48 -9.45 -8.86
CA PRO A 100 -9.11 -10.56 -9.72
C PRO A 100 -9.52 -10.38 -11.19
N GLU A 101 -10.75 -9.91 -11.42
CA GLU A 101 -11.34 -9.69 -12.75
C GLU A 101 -10.70 -8.54 -13.54
N ARG A 102 -9.81 -7.75 -12.93
CA ARG A 102 -9.09 -6.63 -13.57
C ARG A 102 -7.57 -6.76 -13.53
N ARG A 103 -7.03 -7.92 -13.13
CA ARG A 103 -5.58 -8.17 -13.14
C ARG A 103 -5.03 -8.18 -14.57
N GLY A 104 -3.70 -8.06 -14.70
CA GLY A 104 -3.02 -8.05 -16.01
C GLY A 104 -3.22 -6.77 -16.84
N ARG A 105 -3.88 -5.74 -16.28
CA ARG A 105 -4.20 -4.47 -16.98
C ARG A 105 -3.38 -3.27 -16.50
N GLY A 106 -2.32 -3.51 -15.72
CA GLY A 106 -1.39 -2.47 -15.27
C GLY A 106 -1.88 -1.60 -14.08
N HIS A 107 -3.02 -1.89 -13.46
CA HIS A 107 -3.53 -1.10 -12.32
C HIS A 107 -2.57 -1.08 -11.11
N ALA A 108 -2.03 -2.24 -10.71
CA ALA A 108 -1.04 -2.32 -9.64
C ALA A 108 0.22 -1.48 -9.93
N ARG A 109 0.73 -1.56 -11.17
CA ARG A 109 1.86 -0.73 -11.64
C ARG A 109 1.52 0.75 -11.50
N ALA A 110 0.41 1.20 -12.08
CA ALA A 110 0.04 2.60 -12.10
C ALA A 110 -0.13 3.18 -10.69
N CYS A 111 -0.80 2.47 -9.79
CA CYS A 111 -0.94 2.90 -8.38
C CYS A 111 0.43 2.95 -7.67
N THR A 112 1.31 1.99 -7.94
CA THR A 112 2.63 1.94 -7.30
C THR A 112 3.53 3.07 -7.82
N GLU A 113 3.54 3.35 -9.13
CA GLU A 113 4.27 4.47 -9.73
C GLU A 113 3.81 5.82 -9.15
N ALA A 114 2.49 6.02 -9.02
CA ALA A 114 1.95 7.23 -8.42
C ALA A 114 2.34 7.38 -6.93
N LEU A 115 2.38 6.27 -6.19
CA LEU A 115 2.82 6.24 -4.80
C LEU A 115 4.32 6.49 -4.65
N LEU A 116 5.16 5.98 -5.55
CA LEU A 116 6.60 6.28 -5.59
C LEU A 116 6.86 7.75 -5.86
N ALA A 117 6.18 8.35 -6.84
CA ALA A 117 6.28 9.78 -7.11
C ALA A 117 5.88 10.63 -5.88
N TRP A 118 4.92 10.17 -5.08
CA TRP A 118 4.53 10.82 -3.83
C TRP A 118 5.60 10.72 -2.73
N PHE A 119 6.34 9.61 -2.68
CA PHE A 119 7.49 9.43 -1.78
C PHE A 119 8.66 10.32 -2.20
N ASP A 120 8.97 10.37 -3.50
CA ASP A 120 10.03 11.19 -4.07
C ASP A 120 9.77 12.68 -3.80
N ALA A 121 8.53 13.14 -4.01
CA ALA A 121 8.10 14.51 -3.71
C ALA A 121 8.22 14.88 -2.22
N ARG A 122 8.29 13.89 -1.32
CA ARG A 122 8.51 14.10 0.13
C ARG A 122 9.96 13.94 0.55
N GLY A 123 10.86 13.62 -0.37
CA GLY A 123 12.27 13.41 -0.06
C GLY A 123 12.53 12.08 0.66
N ALA A 124 11.67 11.07 0.50
CA ALA A 124 12.01 9.73 0.97
C ALA A 124 13.25 9.24 0.20
N THR A 125 14.27 8.80 0.92
CA THR A 125 15.54 8.37 0.31
C THR A 125 15.63 6.86 0.17
N ARG A 126 14.65 6.15 0.69
CA ARG A 126 14.49 4.70 0.58
C ARG A 126 13.01 4.36 0.70
N VAL A 127 12.57 3.41 -0.12
CA VAL A 127 11.23 2.83 -0.04
C VAL A 127 11.37 1.31 0.01
N ASP A 128 10.79 0.71 1.05
CA ASP A 128 10.79 -0.74 1.25
C ASP A 128 9.41 -1.33 0.97
N LEU A 129 9.35 -2.63 0.66
CA LEU A 129 8.11 -3.40 0.57
C LEU A 129 8.36 -4.87 0.84
N HIS A 130 7.28 -5.63 1.06
CA HIS A 130 7.31 -7.09 1.04
C HIS A 130 6.57 -7.60 -0.18
N ALA A 131 7.31 -8.26 -1.08
CA ALA A 131 6.76 -8.82 -2.30
C ALA A 131 6.34 -10.28 -2.10
N THR A 132 5.19 -10.66 -2.65
CA THR A 132 4.91 -12.07 -2.99
C THR A 132 5.79 -12.49 -4.18
N GLU A 133 6.01 -13.79 -4.36
CA GLU A 133 6.78 -14.31 -5.51
C GLU A 133 6.27 -13.75 -6.84
N ASP A 134 4.95 -13.80 -7.06
CA ASP A 134 4.29 -13.26 -8.25
C ASP A 134 4.45 -11.74 -8.44
N GLY A 135 4.65 -10.98 -7.35
CA GLY A 135 4.79 -9.53 -7.38
C GLY A 135 6.21 -9.05 -7.67
N GLN A 136 7.24 -9.89 -7.49
CA GLN A 136 8.64 -9.46 -7.54
C GLN A 136 9.02 -8.86 -8.90
N ALA A 137 8.57 -9.45 -10.00
CA ALA A 137 8.88 -8.96 -11.35
C ALA A 137 8.39 -7.53 -11.58
N LEU A 138 7.21 -7.18 -11.06
CA LEU A 138 6.70 -5.82 -11.10
C LEU A 138 7.63 -4.88 -10.32
N TYR A 139 7.96 -5.21 -9.06
CA TYR A 139 8.76 -4.31 -8.23
C TYR A 139 10.18 -4.13 -8.77
N ARG A 140 10.83 -5.19 -9.27
CA ARG A 140 12.14 -5.06 -9.91
C ARG A 140 12.10 -4.12 -11.11
N SER A 141 11.03 -4.19 -11.92
CA SER A 141 10.84 -3.27 -13.05
C SER A 141 10.55 -1.82 -12.65
N LEU A 142 10.25 -1.57 -11.38
CA LEU A 142 10.08 -0.24 -10.78
C LEU A 142 11.34 0.24 -10.03
N GLY A 143 12.45 -0.50 -10.13
CA GLY A 143 13.73 -0.15 -9.52
C GLY A 143 13.94 -0.69 -8.10
N PHE A 144 13.02 -1.50 -7.56
CA PHE A 144 13.28 -2.21 -6.30
C PHE A 144 14.34 -3.29 -6.50
N GLN A 145 15.23 -3.41 -5.53
CA GLN A 145 16.27 -4.42 -5.48
C GLN A 145 16.24 -5.12 -4.11
N GLU A 146 16.74 -6.34 -4.05
CA GLU A 146 16.92 -7.04 -2.78
C GLU A 146 17.85 -6.24 -1.87
N HIS A 147 17.46 -6.08 -0.61
CA HIS A 147 18.27 -5.36 0.37
C HIS A 147 18.15 -5.97 1.75
N SER A 148 19.28 -6.46 2.28
CA SER A 148 19.40 -7.12 3.59
C SER A 148 18.50 -8.35 3.75
N THR A 149 18.74 -9.12 4.81
CA THR A 149 17.88 -10.25 5.19
C THR A 149 16.76 -9.76 6.12
N PRO A 150 15.48 -9.96 5.79
CA PRO A 150 14.38 -9.60 6.69
C PRO A 150 14.33 -10.55 7.89
N LEU A 151 14.21 -10.00 9.09
CA LEU A 151 14.03 -10.75 10.33
C LEU A 151 12.76 -10.24 11.04
N SER A 152 11.92 -11.17 11.51
CA SER A 152 10.66 -10.86 12.18
C SER A 152 10.58 -11.56 13.53
N ARG A 153 10.13 -10.84 14.56
CA ARG A 153 9.81 -11.40 15.88
C ARG A 153 8.33 -11.16 16.20
N GLN A 154 7.59 -12.22 16.46
CA GLN A 154 6.22 -12.14 16.96
C GLN A 154 6.25 -11.84 18.47
N ARG A 155 5.33 -10.99 18.95
CA ARG A 155 5.13 -10.84 20.40
C ARG A 155 4.56 -12.17 20.93
N PRO A 156 5.13 -12.75 22.01
CA PRO A 156 4.52 -13.93 22.62
C PRO A 156 3.08 -13.64 23.04
N PRO A 157 2.17 -14.63 23.02
CA PRO A 157 0.86 -14.48 23.63
C PRO A 157 1.03 -14.06 25.10
N ALA A 158 0.13 -13.21 25.60
CA ALA A 158 0.05 -12.99 27.04
C ALA A 158 -0.32 -14.34 27.68
N GLY A 159 0.45 -14.75 28.68
CA GLY A 159 0.19 -15.99 29.43
C GLY A 159 -1.10 -15.92 30.26
#